data_AF-A0A455ADB2-F1
#
_entry.id   AF-A0A455ADB2-F1
#
_cell.length_a   1.000
_cell.length_b   1.000
_cell.length_c   1.000
_cell.angle_alpha   90.00
_cell.angle_beta   90.00
_cell.angle_gamma   90.00
#
_symmetry.space_group_name_H-M   'P 1'
#
loop_
_entity.id
_entity.type
_entity.pdbx_description
1 polymer ?
#
loop_
_entity_poly.entity_id
_entity_poly.type
_entity_poly.pdbx_seq_one_letter_code
_entity_poly.pdbx_strand_id
1 'polypeptide(L)'
;MSSKHQLLTFVSLLETNRPYLSLLLFSRSLDTSGDCCRLVADGWLELQLADSESAVQLLAASLRLRARWESALDRQLAHQARWRLEDKDEEEEAPVNRREVAALSRELLQFTASKVSYSLRRLTGLEIQNLYVGPQTITAAPSLPGLFGCSTPSPHPTKGGYAVTDFLTYSCLTSDVDLYGDCLRTFWTCPRCDLHMPLTPLERIAHESTCPEAPQDGPPGAEEAAPEPLQKASALQRPYHCEACQKDFLFTPTEVLRHRRQHV
;
A
#
# COMPACT_ATOMS: atom_id res chain seq x y z
N MET A 1 24.66 -30.16 17.21
CA MET A 1 24.03 -29.19 16.28
C MET A 1 24.88 -27.93 16.27
N SER A 2 25.39 -27.54 15.09
CA SER A 2 26.42 -26.51 14.93
C SER A 2 25.82 -25.10 15.12
N SER A 3 26.34 -24.34 16.08
CA SER A 3 25.98 -22.95 16.40
C SER A 3 26.54 -21.92 15.41
N LYS A 4 26.96 -22.35 14.21
CA LYS A 4 27.64 -21.51 13.21
C LYS A 4 26.81 -21.23 11.94
N HIS A 5 25.53 -21.57 11.92
CA HIS A 5 24.68 -21.34 10.75
C HIS A 5 23.60 -20.29 11.07
N GLN A 6 23.91 -19.02 10.79
CA GLN A 6 22.89 -17.99 10.57
C GLN A 6 22.36 -18.18 9.15
N LEU A 7 21.22 -18.87 9.03
CA LEU A 7 20.51 -19.02 7.76
C LEU A 7 19.80 -17.69 7.47
N LEU A 8 20.35 -16.96 6.50
CA LEU A 8 19.77 -15.73 5.98
C LEU A 8 19.23 -16.03 4.59
N THR A 9 17.92 -16.26 4.49
CA THR A 9 17.22 -16.54 3.23
C THR A 9 16.73 -15.24 2.61
N PHE A 10 17.29 -14.87 1.46
CA PHE A 10 16.78 -13.82 0.59
C PHE A 10 16.62 -14.40 -0.82
N VAL A 11 15.47 -14.19 -1.45
CA VAL A 11 15.14 -14.79 -2.77
C VAL A 11 15.64 -13.92 -3.92
N SER A 12 15.68 -12.60 -3.74
CA SER A 12 16.49 -11.70 -4.56
C SER A 12 16.61 -10.38 -3.81
N LEU A 13 17.83 -9.89 -3.62
CA LEU A 13 18.05 -8.51 -3.19
C LEU A 13 17.76 -7.65 -4.42
N LEU A 14 16.49 -7.27 -4.59
CA LEU A 14 16.12 -6.22 -5.52
C LEU A 14 16.71 -4.93 -4.96
N GLU A 15 17.95 -4.67 -5.38
CA GLU A 15 18.70 -3.43 -5.20
C GLU A 15 17.97 -2.32 -5.99
N THR A 16 16.78 -2.00 -5.53
CA THR A 16 16.02 -0.85 -5.97
C THR A 16 16.33 0.24 -4.96
N ASN A 17 16.64 1.45 -5.40
CA ASN A 17 16.96 2.56 -4.50
C ASN A 17 15.79 2.98 -3.58
N ARG A 18 14.64 2.26 -3.61
CA ARG A 18 13.36 2.64 -2.96
C ARG A 18 12.42 1.45 -2.59
N PRO A 19 12.88 0.25 -2.17
CA PRO A 19 11.99 -0.89 -1.94
C PRO A 19 11.18 -0.75 -0.64
N TYR A 20 11.55 0.19 0.23
CA TYR A 20 11.08 0.22 1.62
C TYR A 20 9.62 0.63 1.78
N LEU A 21 9.02 1.27 0.76
CA LEU A 21 7.58 1.52 0.74
C LEU A 21 6.78 0.21 0.67
N SER A 22 7.32 -0.85 0.08
CA SER A 22 6.67 -2.17 0.07
C SER A 22 6.49 -2.74 1.48
N LEU A 23 7.30 -2.31 2.46
CA LEU A 23 7.14 -2.73 3.85
C LEU A 23 5.84 -2.21 4.44
N LEU A 24 5.38 -1.02 4.02
CA LEU A 24 4.06 -0.51 4.40
C LEU A 24 2.93 -1.38 3.86
N LEU A 25 3.15 -2.23 2.85
CA LEU A 25 2.15 -3.15 2.31
C LEU A 25 2.25 -4.57 2.91
N PHE A 26 3.45 -5.01 3.30
CA PHE A 26 3.70 -6.41 3.67
C PHE A 26 4.13 -6.64 5.14
N SER A 27 4.37 -5.59 5.92
CA SER A 27 4.70 -5.74 7.35
C SER A 27 3.52 -6.35 8.13
N ARG A 28 3.85 -7.09 9.18
CA ARG A 28 2.84 -7.70 10.07
C ARG A 28 2.30 -6.69 11.08
N SER A 29 3.14 -5.75 11.51
CA SER A 29 2.71 -4.64 12.35
C SER A 29 3.25 -3.30 11.85
N LEU A 30 2.42 -2.27 11.93
CA LEU A 30 2.73 -0.88 11.70
C LEU A 30 2.33 -0.08 12.94
N ASP A 31 3.31 0.61 13.50
CA ASP A 31 3.16 1.46 14.67
C ASP A 31 3.44 2.90 14.24
N THR A 32 2.63 3.86 14.71
CA THR A 32 2.70 5.24 14.23
C THR A 32 2.71 6.25 15.37
N SER A 33 3.31 7.42 15.11
CA SER A 33 3.12 8.63 15.94
C SER A 33 1.78 9.30 15.61
N GLY A 34 1.31 10.21 16.47
CA GLY A 34 0.09 10.99 16.24
C GLY A 34 0.04 11.70 14.88
N ASP A 35 1.13 12.34 14.47
CA ASP A 35 1.21 13.03 13.17
C ASP A 35 1.46 12.11 11.96
N CYS A 36 1.53 10.79 12.16
CA CYS A 36 1.91 9.78 11.15
C CYS A 36 3.31 9.94 10.52
N CYS A 37 4.10 10.97 10.86
CA CYS A 37 5.44 11.20 10.32
C CYS A 37 6.46 10.12 10.72
N ARG A 38 6.31 9.51 11.90
CA ARG A 38 7.15 8.41 12.37
C ARG A 38 6.35 7.12 12.29
N LEU A 39 6.84 6.19 11.47
CA LEU A 39 6.24 4.87 11.26
C LEU A 39 7.27 3.81 11.63
N VAL A 40 6.86 2.78 12.37
CA VAL A 40 7.72 1.65 12.73
C VAL A 40 7.09 0.36 12.23
N ALA A 41 7.81 -0.32 11.35
CA ALA A 41 7.41 -1.61 10.80
C ALA A 41 8.03 -2.76 11.62
N ASP A 42 7.19 -3.74 11.96
CA ASP A 42 7.54 -4.97 12.67
C ASP A 42 8.32 -4.77 13.99
N GLY A 43 8.23 -3.57 14.58
CA GLY A 43 8.88 -3.22 15.84
C GLY A 43 10.38 -2.99 15.79
N TRP A 44 11.00 -2.89 14.60
CA TRP A 44 12.46 -2.73 14.50
C TRP A 44 12.93 -1.76 13.40
N LEU A 45 12.09 -1.48 12.40
CA LEU A 45 12.46 -0.60 11.30
C LEU A 45 11.65 0.69 11.35
N GLU A 46 12.33 1.79 11.51
CA GLU A 46 11.75 3.12 11.54
C GLU A 46 11.83 3.78 10.15
N LEU A 47 10.70 4.34 9.73
CA LEU A 47 10.54 5.19 8.58
C LEU A 47 10.09 6.56 9.09
N GLN A 48 10.91 7.57 8.84
CA GLN A 48 10.60 8.95 9.20
C GLN A 48 10.38 9.77 7.94
N LEU A 49 9.22 10.39 7.86
CA LEU A 49 8.77 11.22 6.74
C LEU A 49 8.99 12.69 7.11
N ALA A 50 9.46 13.48 6.13
CA ALA A 50 9.74 14.89 6.36
C ALA A 50 8.48 15.75 6.47
N ASP A 51 7.38 15.29 5.92
CA ASP A 51 6.13 16.03 5.77
C ASP A 51 4.94 15.20 6.25
N SER A 52 4.09 15.78 7.10
CA SER A 52 2.92 15.12 7.66
C SER A 52 1.83 14.89 6.62
N GLU A 53 1.63 15.83 5.71
CA GLU A 53 0.66 15.70 4.61
C GLU A 53 0.99 14.48 3.74
N SER A 54 2.25 14.40 3.29
CA SER A 54 2.75 13.25 2.53
C SER A 54 2.66 11.95 3.33
N ALA A 55 2.89 12.00 4.65
CA ALA A 55 2.82 10.83 5.51
C ALA A 55 1.40 10.27 5.63
N VAL A 56 0.42 11.14 5.85
CA VAL A 56 -1.00 10.76 5.92
C VAL A 56 -1.47 10.20 4.57
N GLN A 57 -1.12 10.83 3.45
CA GLN A 57 -1.47 10.33 2.13
C GLN A 57 -0.85 8.95 1.83
N LEU A 58 0.43 8.76 2.19
CA LEU A 58 1.12 7.49 2.01
C LEU A 58 0.49 6.40 2.88
N LEU A 59 0.18 6.71 4.14
CA LEU A 59 -0.50 5.78 5.04
C LEU A 59 -1.89 5.43 4.50
N ALA A 60 -2.72 6.43 4.13
CA ALA A 60 -4.05 6.23 3.55
C ALA A 60 -4.01 5.31 2.32
N ALA A 61 -3.06 5.56 1.40
CA ALA A 61 -2.88 4.76 0.20
C ALA A 61 -2.46 3.33 0.55
N SER A 62 -1.55 3.14 1.51
CA SER A 62 -1.11 1.82 1.95
C SER A 62 -2.26 0.99 2.56
N LEU A 63 -3.09 1.62 3.42
CA LEU A 63 -4.23 0.97 4.05
C LEU A 63 -5.29 0.57 3.00
N ARG A 64 -5.61 1.48 2.07
CA ARG A 64 -6.52 1.21 0.97
C ARG A 64 -6.04 0.05 0.08
N LEU A 65 -4.75 0.02 -0.23
CA LEU A 65 -4.16 -1.04 -1.05
C LEU A 65 -4.17 -2.40 -0.35
N ARG A 66 -3.85 -2.44 0.94
CA ARG A 66 -3.95 -3.67 1.76
C ARG A 66 -5.39 -4.18 1.80
N ALA A 67 -6.36 -3.33 2.13
CA ALA A 67 -7.77 -3.72 2.19
C ALA A 67 -8.29 -4.24 0.84
N ARG A 68 -7.90 -3.61 -0.28
CA ARG A 68 -8.27 -4.07 -1.63
C ARG A 68 -7.58 -5.37 -2.01
N TRP A 69 -6.32 -5.55 -1.62
CA TRP A 69 -5.61 -6.80 -1.82
C TRP A 69 -6.29 -7.94 -1.06
N GLU A 70 -6.57 -7.75 0.22
CA GLU A 70 -7.25 -8.74 1.08
C GLU A 70 -8.62 -9.11 0.51
N SER A 71 -9.43 -8.10 0.16
CA SER A 71 -10.75 -8.33 -0.46
C SER A 71 -10.66 -9.11 -1.78
N ALA A 72 -9.67 -8.82 -2.61
CA ALA A 72 -9.46 -9.54 -3.87
C ALA A 72 -9.01 -10.99 -3.62
N LEU A 73 -8.14 -11.21 -2.64
CA LEU A 73 -7.67 -12.54 -2.24
C LEU A 73 -8.82 -13.38 -1.66
N ASP A 74 -9.64 -12.80 -0.79
CA ASP A 74 -10.78 -13.49 -0.18
C ASP A 74 -11.79 -13.93 -1.23
N ARG A 75 -12.08 -13.07 -2.22
CA ARG A 75 -12.94 -13.43 -3.37
C ARG A 75 -12.36 -14.59 -4.18
N GLN A 76 -11.05 -14.58 -4.42
CA GLN A 76 -10.36 -15.66 -5.16
C GLN A 76 -10.41 -16.98 -4.40
N LEU A 77 -10.13 -16.95 -3.09
CA LEU A 77 -10.17 -18.14 -2.23
C LEU A 77 -11.60 -18.68 -2.09
N ALA A 78 -12.59 -17.81 -1.93
CA ALA A 78 -14.00 -18.18 -1.88
C ALA A 78 -14.46 -18.81 -3.20
N HIS A 79 -14.03 -18.25 -4.34
CA HIS A 79 -14.27 -18.83 -5.65
C HIS A 79 -13.64 -20.22 -5.75
N GLN A 80 -12.34 -20.38 -5.48
CA GLN A 80 -11.69 -21.70 -5.51
C GLN A 80 -12.31 -22.72 -4.54
N ALA A 81 -12.83 -22.27 -3.40
CA ALA A 81 -13.55 -23.14 -2.47
C ALA A 81 -14.87 -23.63 -3.07
N ARG A 82 -15.64 -22.76 -3.75
CA ARG A 82 -16.89 -23.12 -4.46
C ARG A 82 -16.64 -24.05 -5.63
N TRP A 83 -15.63 -23.76 -6.46
CA TRP A 83 -15.22 -24.61 -7.59
C TRP A 83 -14.77 -26.02 -7.20
N ARG A 84 -14.40 -26.25 -5.93
CA ARG A 84 -14.09 -27.59 -5.42
C ARG A 84 -15.31 -28.36 -4.91
N LEU A 85 -16.42 -27.68 -4.67
CA LEU A 85 -17.65 -28.25 -4.11
C LEU A 85 -18.71 -28.52 -5.19
N GLU A 86 -18.73 -27.70 -6.25
CA GLU A 86 -19.63 -27.87 -7.39
C GLU A 86 -18.89 -28.65 -8.48
N ASP A 87 -19.34 -29.90 -8.70
CA ASP A 87 -18.85 -30.74 -9.79
C ASP A 87 -19.13 -30.03 -11.13
N LYS A 88 -18.13 -30.06 -12.00
CA LYS A 88 -18.04 -29.31 -13.26
C LYS A 88 -19.37 -29.29 -14.02
N ASP A 89 -19.95 -28.11 -14.21
CA ASP A 89 -20.77 -27.75 -15.37
C ASP A 89 -21.18 -26.27 -15.24
N GLU A 90 -20.27 -25.35 -15.59
CA GLU A 90 -20.55 -24.04 -16.23
C GLU A 90 -19.23 -23.27 -16.38
N GLU A 91 -18.67 -23.29 -17.59
CA GLU A 91 -17.57 -22.42 -18.01
C GLU A 91 -18.06 -20.96 -18.12
N GLU A 92 -18.37 -20.32 -17.00
CA GLU A 92 -18.32 -18.85 -16.94
C GLU A 92 -17.02 -18.44 -16.26
N GLU A 93 -15.95 -18.36 -17.05
CA GLU A 93 -14.70 -17.72 -16.66
C GLU A 93 -15.00 -16.22 -16.39
N ALA A 94 -15.33 -15.87 -15.14
CA ALA A 94 -15.81 -14.54 -14.80
C ALA A 94 -14.79 -13.43 -15.19
N PRO A 95 -15.07 -12.59 -16.21
CA PRO A 95 -14.14 -11.61 -16.75
C PRO A 95 -13.86 -10.42 -15.80
N VAL A 96 -14.58 -10.35 -14.68
CA VAL A 96 -14.52 -9.29 -13.66
C VAL A 96 -13.19 -9.32 -12.90
N ASN A 97 -12.59 -10.49 -12.74
CA ASN A 97 -11.41 -10.68 -11.90
C ASN A 97 -10.11 -10.11 -12.51
N ARG A 98 -9.90 -10.31 -13.81
CA ARG A 98 -8.66 -9.86 -14.49
C ARG A 98 -8.53 -8.33 -14.52
N ARG A 99 -9.66 -7.60 -14.63
CA ARG A 99 -9.67 -6.14 -14.64
C ARG A 99 -9.37 -5.55 -13.26
N GLU A 100 -9.98 -6.08 -12.21
CA GLU A 100 -9.72 -5.67 -10.83
C GLU A 100 -8.26 -5.92 -10.43
N VAL A 101 -7.73 -7.11 -10.74
CA VAL A 101 -6.32 -7.46 -10.48
C VAL A 101 -5.35 -6.59 -11.26
N ALA A 102 -5.65 -6.27 -12.53
CA ALA A 102 -4.83 -5.35 -13.32
C ALA A 102 -4.85 -3.92 -12.76
N ALA A 103 -6.01 -3.44 -12.30
CA ALA A 103 -6.13 -2.13 -11.66
C ALA A 103 -5.34 -2.08 -10.35
N LEU A 104 -5.48 -3.10 -9.49
CA LEU A 104 -4.71 -3.22 -8.24
C LEU A 104 -3.21 -3.27 -8.52
N SER A 105 -2.78 -4.05 -9.50
CA SER A 105 -1.36 -4.16 -9.90
C SER A 105 -0.79 -2.80 -10.31
N ARG A 106 -1.55 -2.02 -11.08
CA ARG A 106 -1.14 -0.67 -11.49
C ARG A 106 -1.01 0.28 -10.30
N GLU A 107 -1.96 0.25 -9.36
CA GLU A 107 -1.91 1.10 -8.18
C GLU A 107 -0.77 0.72 -7.22
N LEU A 108 -0.47 -0.57 -7.07
CA LEU A 108 0.70 -1.04 -6.30
C LEU A 108 2.01 -0.56 -6.92
N LEU A 109 2.13 -0.60 -8.25
CA LEU A 109 3.28 -0.06 -8.96
C LEU A 109 3.39 1.46 -8.80
N GLN A 110 2.27 2.19 -8.86
CA GLN A 110 2.26 3.63 -8.63
C GLN A 110 2.65 3.99 -7.19
N PHE A 111 2.19 3.21 -6.21
CA PHE A 111 2.52 3.40 -4.80
C PHE A 111 4.02 3.18 -4.54
N THR A 112 4.59 2.11 -5.07
CA THR A 112 6.04 1.83 -4.94
C THR A 112 6.91 2.83 -5.71
N ALA A 113 6.38 3.44 -6.78
CA ALA A 113 7.04 4.50 -7.53
C ALA A 113 6.87 5.90 -6.93
N SER A 114 6.08 6.06 -5.86
CA SER A 114 5.82 7.36 -5.24
C SER A 114 7.13 8.01 -4.76
N LYS A 115 7.25 9.32 -5.00
CA LYS A 115 8.44 10.11 -4.63
C LYS A 115 8.16 10.84 -3.34
N VAL A 116 8.39 10.17 -2.22
CA VAL A 116 8.27 10.76 -0.89
C VAL A 116 9.65 10.90 -0.27
N SER A 117 9.93 12.04 0.37
CA SER A 117 11.16 12.24 1.14
C SER A 117 11.04 11.53 2.49
N TYR A 118 11.85 10.50 2.67
CA TYR A 118 11.90 9.73 3.92
C TYR A 118 13.33 9.37 4.29
N SER A 119 13.57 9.17 5.58
CA SER A 119 14.75 8.50 6.11
C SER A 119 14.36 7.15 6.69
N LEU A 120 15.20 6.15 6.47
CA LEU A 120 15.02 4.81 7.00
C LEU A 120 16.12 4.50 8.01
N ARG A 121 15.74 3.99 9.18
CA ARG A 121 16.68 3.65 10.24
C ARG A 121 16.27 2.37 10.92
N ARG A 122 17.26 1.50 11.20
CA ARG A 122 17.05 0.35 12.09
C ARG A 122 17.15 0.82 13.53
N LEU A 123 16.14 0.50 14.33
CA LEU A 123 16.12 0.82 15.76
C LEU A 123 17.16 -0.02 16.52
N THR A 124 17.82 0.61 17.47
CA THR A 124 18.73 -0.05 18.41
C THR A 124 17.95 -0.79 19.51
N GLY A 125 18.61 -1.71 20.22
CA GLY A 125 17.97 -2.46 21.30
C GLY A 125 17.38 -1.58 22.41
N LEU A 126 18.02 -0.45 22.73
CA LEU A 126 17.55 0.49 23.74
C LEU A 126 16.31 1.27 23.26
N GLU A 127 16.29 1.67 21.99
CA GLU A 127 15.14 2.35 21.40
C GLU A 127 13.93 1.42 21.32
N ILE A 128 14.13 0.14 20.97
CA ILE A 128 13.05 -0.87 20.95
C ILE A 128 12.43 -1.04 22.35
N GLN A 129 13.23 -0.97 23.42
CA GLN A 129 12.72 -1.07 24.79
C GLN A 129 11.88 0.14 25.22
N ASN A 130 12.14 1.32 24.66
CA ASN A 130 11.46 2.58 25.00
C ASN A 130 10.59 3.09 23.85
N LEU A 131 10.19 2.19 22.94
CA LEU A 131 9.51 2.56 21.71
C LEU A 131 8.08 3.03 21.93
N TYR A 132 7.42 2.44 22.91
CA TYR A 132 5.98 2.56 23.10
C TYR A 132 5.63 3.39 24.33
N VAL A 133 4.55 4.16 24.23
CA VAL A 133 4.02 4.97 25.34
C VAL A 133 3.59 4.09 26.52
N GLY A 134 3.12 2.87 26.22
CA GLY A 134 2.60 1.94 27.21
C GLY A 134 1.09 2.11 27.46
N PRO A 135 0.49 1.27 28.31
CA PRO A 135 -0.96 1.27 28.54
C PRO A 135 -1.46 2.64 29.00
N GLN A 136 -2.40 3.21 28.23
CA GLN A 136 -3.00 4.50 28.55
C GLN A 136 -3.98 4.36 29.73
N THR A 137 -3.89 5.27 30.69
CA THR A 137 -4.78 5.33 31.88
C THR A 137 -6.03 6.17 31.65
N ILE A 138 -6.11 6.92 30.53
CA ILE A 138 -7.22 7.81 30.22
C ILE A 138 -8.24 7.08 29.35
N THR A 139 -9.43 6.85 29.92
CA THR A 139 -10.55 6.06 29.38
C THR A 139 -11.44 6.80 28.37
N ALA A 140 -11.19 8.07 28.10
CA ALA A 140 -11.93 8.82 27.08
C ALA A 140 -11.33 8.53 25.71
N ALA A 141 -11.76 7.44 25.08
CA ALA A 141 -11.46 7.21 23.67
C ALA A 141 -12.04 8.39 22.87
N PRO A 142 -11.24 9.16 22.10
CA PRO A 142 -11.79 10.03 21.09
C PRO A 142 -12.70 9.17 20.20
N SER A 143 -13.84 9.72 19.75
CA SER A 143 -14.73 9.03 18.81
C SER A 143 -14.05 8.92 17.46
N LEU A 144 -13.09 7.99 17.38
CA LEU A 144 -12.32 7.73 16.18
C LEU A 144 -13.19 6.95 15.22
N PRO A 145 -13.33 7.41 13.97
CA PRO A 145 -14.09 6.70 12.96
C PRO A 145 -13.45 5.34 12.65
N GLY A 146 -14.29 4.34 12.38
CA GLY A 146 -13.81 3.06 11.83
C GLY A 146 -13.18 3.28 10.45
N LEU A 147 -12.07 2.60 10.17
CA LEU A 147 -11.39 2.65 8.87
C LEU A 147 -11.66 1.38 8.08
N PHE A 148 -12.00 1.50 6.80
CA PHE A 148 -12.08 0.38 5.85
C PHE A 148 -12.96 -0.81 6.31
N GLY A 149 -14.02 -0.55 7.07
CA GLY A 149 -14.91 -1.59 7.59
C GLY A 149 -14.44 -2.28 8.88
N CYS A 150 -13.31 -1.85 9.45
CA CYS A 150 -12.86 -2.29 10.77
C CYS A 150 -13.71 -1.65 11.89
N SER A 151 -13.81 -2.38 13.01
CA SER A 151 -14.46 -1.92 14.25
C SER A 151 -13.90 -0.58 14.74
N THR A 152 -14.66 0.10 15.60
CA THR A 152 -14.20 1.33 16.26
C THR A 152 -12.84 1.10 16.93
N PRO A 153 -11.84 1.99 16.70
CA PRO A 153 -10.50 1.82 17.25
C PRO A 153 -10.53 1.63 18.77
N SER A 154 -9.77 0.66 19.26
CA SER A 154 -9.72 0.32 20.68
C SER A 154 -8.31 0.55 21.25
N PRO A 155 -8.17 0.93 22.52
CA PRO A 155 -6.85 1.17 23.09
C PRO A 155 -6.02 -0.12 23.10
N HIS A 156 -4.75 -0.03 22.66
CA HIS A 156 -3.88 -1.20 22.61
C HIS A 156 -3.36 -1.55 24.03
N PRO A 157 -3.50 -2.81 24.51
CA PRO A 157 -3.27 -3.16 25.91
C PRO A 157 -1.82 -3.00 26.39
N THR A 158 -0.83 -3.22 25.52
CA THR A 158 0.59 -3.16 25.88
C THR A 158 1.34 -1.96 25.29
N LYS A 159 1.10 -1.62 24.02
CA LYS A 159 1.77 -0.51 23.32
C LYS A 159 1.23 0.88 23.70
N GLY A 160 -0.01 0.97 24.16
CA GLY A 160 -0.73 2.24 24.19
C GLY A 160 -1.22 2.65 22.80
N GLY A 161 -1.73 3.87 22.67
CA GLY A 161 -2.39 4.31 21.44
C GLY A 161 -3.65 3.49 21.14
N TYR A 162 -4.08 3.52 19.89
CA TYR A 162 -5.31 2.88 19.42
C TYR A 162 -5.01 1.83 18.36
N ALA A 163 -5.42 0.60 18.57
CA ALA A 163 -5.48 -0.43 17.54
C ALA A 163 -6.61 -0.08 16.56
N VAL A 164 -6.24 0.28 15.33
CA VAL A 164 -7.16 0.73 14.28
C VAL A 164 -7.51 -0.41 13.34
N THR A 165 -6.51 -1.20 12.96
CA THR A 165 -6.66 -2.44 12.19
C THR A 165 -5.83 -3.54 12.85
N ASP A 166 -5.95 -4.77 12.37
CA ASP A 166 -5.18 -5.91 12.89
C ASP A 166 -3.66 -5.71 12.82
N PHE A 167 -3.19 -4.85 11.92
CA PHE A 167 -1.77 -4.55 11.75
C PHE A 167 -1.39 -3.12 12.14
N LEU A 168 -2.32 -2.16 12.20
CA LEU A 168 -2.02 -0.74 12.47
C LEU A 168 -2.36 -0.34 13.90
N THR A 169 -1.36 0.15 14.63
CA THR A 169 -1.54 0.84 15.92
C THR A 169 -1.22 2.33 15.77
N TYR A 170 -2.22 3.17 16.02
CA TYR A 170 -2.15 4.61 15.92
C TYR A 170 -1.72 5.27 17.22
N SER A 171 -0.83 6.26 17.12
CA SER A 171 -0.27 7.03 18.25
C SER A 171 0.20 6.19 19.44
N CYS A 172 0.96 5.13 19.15
CA CYS A 172 1.53 4.25 20.17
C CYS A 172 3.03 4.50 20.41
N LEU A 173 3.68 5.25 19.53
CA LEU A 173 5.12 5.54 19.61
C LEU A 173 5.39 6.67 20.58
N THR A 174 6.45 6.55 21.37
CA THR A 174 6.98 7.67 22.15
C THR A 174 7.50 8.76 21.20
N SER A 175 7.09 10.01 21.38
CA SER A 175 7.67 11.15 20.69
C SER A 175 8.35 12.07 21.70
N ASP A 176 9.55 12.54 21.38
CA ASP A 176 10.22 13.60 22.14
C ASP A 176 9.53 14.97 21.96
N VAL A 177 8.60 15.05 21.00
CA VAL A 177 7.87 16.25 20.61
C VAL A 177 6.40 16.09 20.98
N ASP A 178 5.97 17.00 21.85
CA ASP A 178 4.61 17.35 22.27
C ASP A 178 3.69 16.27 22.86
N LEU A 179 3.45 16.40 24.16
CA LEU A 179 2.39 15.76 24.95
C LEU A 179 0.96 15.96 24.38
N TYR A 180 0.80 16.84 23.39
CA TYR A 180 -0.48 17.19 22.77
C TYR A 180 -0.65 16.61 21.36
N GLY A 181 0.36 15.93 20.79
CA GLY A 181 0.33 15.41 19.42
C GLY A 181 -0.89 14.55 19.09
N ASP A 182 -1.37 13.78 20.08
CA ASP A 182 -2.54 12.90 19.95
C ASP A 182 -3.85 13.64 19.63
N CYS A 183 -3.94 14.93 19.97
CA CYS A 183 -5.13 15.77 19.87
C CYS A 183 -4.97 16.93 18.87
N LEU A 184 -3.80 17.08 18.24
CA LEU A 184 -3.56 18.17 17.31
C LEU A 184 -4.35 17.95 16.02
N ARG A 185 -5.40 18.76 15.86
CA ARG A 185 -6.17 18.85 14.61
C ARG A 185 -5.59 19.96 13.76
N THR A 186 -5.33 19.66 12.50
CA THR A 186 -4.87 20.65 11.52
C THR A 186 -5.97 20.91 10.52
N PHE A 187 -6.11 22.16 10.09
CA PHE A 187 -7.07 22.53 9.06
C PHE A 187 -6.67 21.88 7.74
N TRP A 188 -7.60 21.14 7.17
CA TRP A 188 -7.41 20.47 5.89
C TRP A 188 -8.65 20.68 5.02
N THR A 189 -8.42 20.82 3.71
CA THR A 189 -9.48 20.90 2.71
C THR A 189 -9.46 19.63 1.87
N CYS A 190 -10.58 18.91 1.83
CA CYS A 190 -10.68 17.69 1.03
C CYS A 190 -10.65 18.02 -0.47
N PRO A 191 -9.73 17.43 -1.26
CA PRO A 191 -9.66 17.69 -2.70
C PRO A 191 -10.81 17.05 -3.51
N ARG A 192 -11.67 16.26 -2.87
CA ARG A 192 -12.78 15.54 -3.53
C ARG A 192 -14.16 16.14 -3.25
N CYS A 193 -14.35 16.80 -2.11
CA CYS A 193 -15.65 17.37 -1.74
C CYS A 193 -15.55 18.78 -1.15
N ASP A 194 -14.37 19.38 -1.18
CA ASP A 194 -14.06 20.73 -0.68
C ASP A 194 -14.39 20.97 0.80
N LEU A 195 -14.57 19.89 1.58
CA LEU A 195 -14.78 19.98 3.02
C LEU A 195 -13.56 20.60 3.71
N HIS A 196 -13.74 21.77 4.34
CA HIS A 196 -12.71 22.45 5.11
C HIS A 196 -13.00 22.34 6.62
N MET A 197 -12.24 21.51 7.33
CA MET A 197 -12.38 21.32 8.78
C MET A 197 -11.03 20.98 9.43
N PRO A 198 -10.85 21.26 10.73
CA PRO A 198 -9.70 20.77 11.48
C PRO A 198 -9.88 19.28 11.80
N LEU A 199 -9.01 18.44 11.23
CA LEU A 199 -9.06 16.98 11.39
C LEU A 199 -7.74 16.45 11.95
N THR A 200 -7.80 15.35 12.69
CA THR A 200 -6.61 14.53 12.97
C THR A 200 -6.21 13.74 11.71
N PRO A 201 -4.97 13.25 11.62
CA PRO A 201 -4.55 12.33 10.57
C PRO A 201 -5.50 11.15 10.35
N LEU A 202 -5.98 10.53 11.44
CA LEU A 202 -6.87 9.38 11.35
C LEU A 202 -8.27 9.76 10.85
N GLU A 203 -8.82 10.88 11.34
CA GLU A 203 -10.11 11.41 10.88
C GLU A 203 -10.07 11.74 9.38
N ARG A 204 -8.96 12.29 8.89
CA ARG A 204 -8.75 12.54 7.47
C ARG A 204 -8.74 11.26 6.65
N ILE A 205 -8.00 10.23 7.07
CA ILE A 205 -7.97 8.93 6.37
C ILE A 205 -9.37 8.34 6.30
N ALA A 206 -10.13 8.42 7.39
CA ALA A 206 -11.52 7.94 7.44
C ALA A 206 -12.43 8.69 6.47
N HIS A 207 -12.33 10.03 6.47
CA HIS A 207 -13.06 10.85 5.52
C HIS A 207 -12.68 10.47 4.08
N GLU A 208 -11.40 10.44 3.72
CA GLU A 208 -10.95 10.09 2.36
C GLU A 208 -11.44 8.71 1.90
N SER A 209 -11.57 7.74 2.82
CA SER A 209 -12.06 6.39 2.51
C SER A 209 -13.55 6.33 2.19
N THR A 210 -14.36 7.23 2.75
CA THR A 210 -15.83 7.27 2.59
C THR A 210 -16.30 8.43 1.73
N CYS A 211 -15.40 9.35 1.40
CA CYS A 211 -15.70 10.54 0.62
C CYS A 211 -16.20 10.10 -0.76
N PRO A 212 -17.43 10.51 -1.17
CA PRO A 212 -17.87 10.35 -2.54
C PRO A 212 -16.94 11.17 -3.46
N GLU A 213 -16.68 10.69 -4.67
CA GLU A 213 -16.05 11.55 -5.67
C GLU A 213 -16.94 12.77 -5.92
N ALA A 214 -16.34 13.94 -6.14
CA ALA A 214 -17.08 15.11 -6.61
C ALA A 214 -17.99 14.72 -7.79
N PRO A 215 -19.19 15.29 -7.90
CA PRO A 215 -19.89 15.31 -9.18
C PRO A 215 -18.91 15.83 -10.24
N GLN A 216 -18.72 15.07 -11.32
CA GLN A 216 -18.01 15.58 -12.49
C GLN A 216 -18.88 16.67 -13.14
N ASP A 217 -18.87 17.88 -12.59
CA ASP A 217 -19.36 19.07 -13.30
C ASP A 217 -18.23 19.60 -14.19
N GLY A 218 -17.97 18.85 -15.25
CA GLY A 218 -17.30 19.34 -16.45
C GLY A 218 -18.33 19.47 -17.58
N PRO A 219 -18.39 20.61 -18.29
CA PRO A 219 -19.43 20.84 -19.29
C PRO A 219 -19.37 19.82 -20.45
N PRO A 220 -20.53 19.47 -21.07
CA PRO A 220 -20.57 18.55 -22.19
C PRO A 220 -20.09 19.27 -23.45
N GLY A 221 -18.91 18.91 -23.95
CA GLY A 221 -18.47 19.35 -25.27
C GLY A 221 -16.96 19.43 -25.45
N ALA A 222 -16.34 18.30 -25.80
CA ALA A 222 -15.25 18.23 -26.77
C ALA A 222 -15.04 16.75 -27.11
N GLU A 223 -15.79 16.25 -28.09
CA GLU A 223 -15.36 15.13 -28.90
C GLU A 223 -14.06 15.55 -29.62
N GLU A 224 -12.91 15.19 -29.07
CA GLU A 224 -11.70 14.99 -29.87
C GLU A 224 -11.51 13.49 -30.04
N ALA A 225 -11.73 13.05 -31.28
CA ALA A 225 -11.59 11.69 -31.75
C ALA A 225 -10.23 11.12 -31.34
N ALA A 226 -10.23 10.19 -30.39
CA ALA A 226 -9.10 9.31 -30.15
C ALA A 226 -8.99 8.32 -31.32
N PRO A 227 -7.84 8.20 -32.00
CA PRO A 227 -7.63 7.14 -32.97
C PRO A 227 -7.50 5.78 -32.26
N GLU A 228 -7.97 4.76 -32.96
CA GLU A 228 -8.09 3.35 -32.59
C GLU A 228 -6.86 2.71 -31.90
N PRO A 229 -7.05 1.62 -31.13
CA PRO A 229 -6.04 1.07 -30.23
C PRO A 229 -4.91 0.35 -30.98
N LEU A 230 -3.75 0.99 -31.08
CA LEU A 230 -2.49 0.32 -31.44
C LEU A 230 -1.98 -0.50 -30.25
N GLN A 231 -2.16 -1.80 -30.39
CA GLN A 231 -1.52 -2.95 -29.74
C GLN A 231 -0.51 -2.66 -28.62
N LYS A 232 -0.80 -3.25 -27.46
CA LYS A 232 0.03 -3.31 -26.24
C LYS A 232 1.49 -3.69 -26.53
N ALA A 233 2.38 -2.71 -26.66
CA ALA A 233 3.80 -2.94 -26.47
C ALA A 233 4.08 -2.96 -24.96
N SER A 234 4.53 -4.10 -24.45
CA SER A 234 5.02 -4.21 -23.08
C SER A 234 6.23 -3.31 -22.91
N ALA A 235 6.35 -2.57 -21.80
CA ALA A 235 7.42 -1.59 -21.52
C ALA A 235 8.86 -2.16 -21.55
N LEU A 236 9.01 -3.47 -21.77
CA LEU A 236 10.27 -4.20 -21.85
C LEU A 236 10.62 -4.68 -23.28
N GLN A 237 9.73 -4.51 -24.25
CA GLN A 237 9.97 -4.92 -25.64
C GLN A 237 10.79 -3.86 -26.37
N ARG A 238 11.83 -4.28 -27.08
CA ARG A 238 12.67 -3.43 -27.93
C ARG A 238 12.65 -3.95 -29.38
N PRO A 239 12.83 -3.07 -30.36
CA PRO A 239 13.03 -3.49 -31.75
C PRO A 239 14.24 -4.42 -31.84
N TYR A 240 14.08 -5.56 -32.50
CA TYR A 240 15.10 -6.56 -32.73
C TYR A 240 15.01 -7.06 -34.18
N HIS A 241 16.09 -6.83 -34.94
CA HIS A 241 16.24 -7.38 -36.28
C HIS A 241 16.93 -8.75 -36.21
N CYS A 242 16.34 -9.78 -36.83
CA CYS A 242 16.97 -11.08 -36.95
C CYS A 242 17.64 -11.24 -38.32
N GLU A 243 18.97 -11.39 -38.34
CA GLU A 243 19.74 -11.57 -39.58
C GLU A 243 19.45 -12.89 -40.31
N ALA A 244 19.06 -13.95 -39.58
CA ALA A 244 18.71 -15.25 -40.16
C ALA A 244 17.31 -15.24 -40.82
N CYS A 245 16.36 -14.50 -40.25
CA CYS A 245 15.01 -14.39 -40.78
C CYS A 245 14.80 -13.18 -41.70
N GLN A 246 15.71 -12.21 -41.67
CA GLN A 246 15.57 -10.89 -42.32
C GLN A 246 14.25 -10.20 -41.96
N LYS A 247 13.86 -10.29 -40.68
CA LYS A 247 12.59 -9.74 -40.16
C LYS A 247 12.84 -8.96 -38.88
N ASP A 248 12.09 -7.87 -38.74
CA ASP A 248 12.04 -7.03 -37.56
C ASP A 248 10.95 -7.51 -36.60
N PHE A 249 11.31 -7.61 -35.32
CA PHE A 249 10.43 -8.04 -34.24
C PHE A 249 10.47 -7.05 -33.07
N LEU A 250 9.40 -6.99 -32.28
CA LEU A 250 9.39 -6.34 -30.98
C LEU A 250 9.50 -7.42 -29.91
N PHE A 251 10.70 -7.63 -29.39
CA PHE A 251 10.97 -8.69 -28.43
C PHE A 251 11.52 -8.15 -27.12
N THR A 252 11.18 -8.84 -26.04
CA THR A 252 11.91 -8.76 -24.77
C THR A 252 13.25 -9.51 -24.89
N PRO A 253 14.26 -9.22 -24.05
CA PRO A 253 15.55 -9.90 -24.10
C PRO A 253 15.46 -11.44 -24.02
N THR A 254 14.49 -11.99 -23.29
CA THR A 254 14.24 -13.43 -23.19
C THR A 254 13.64 -14.02 -24.46
N GLU A 255 12.76 -13.29 -25.16
CA GLU A 255 12.20 -13.69 -26.46
C GLU A 255 13.26 -13.69 -27.55
N VAL A 256 14.20 -12.73 -27.55
CA VAL A 256 15.36 -12.72 -28.45
C VAL A 256 16.19 -14.00 -28.29
N LEU A 257 16.46 -14.42 -27.04
CA LEU A 257 17.22 -15.65 -26.75
C LEU A 257 16.47 -16.92 -27.15
N ARG A 258 15.14 -16.94 -27.04
CA ARG A 258 14.30 -18.06 -27.49
C ARG A 258 14.26 -18.14 -29.01
N HIS A 259 14.11 -17.00 -29.68
CA HIS A 259 14.11 -16.92 -31.14
C HIS A 259 15.46 -17.33 -31.73
N ARG A 260 16.59 -16.87 -31.17
CA ARG A 260 17.92 -17.29 -31.61
C ARG A 260 18.15 -18.81 -31.50
N ARG A 261 17.56 -19.46 -30.48
CA ARG A 261 17.62 -20.91 -30.32
C ARG A 261 16.83 -21.71 -31.36
N GLN A 262 15.92 -21.07 -32.11
CA GLN A 262 15.19 -21.72 -33.20
C GLN A 262 16.02 -21.79 -34.50
N HIS A 263 17.17 -21.11 -34.55
CA HIS A 263 18.10 -21.09 -35.69
C HIS A 263 19.36 -21.92 -35.46
N VAL A 264 19.40 -22.71 -34.38
CA VAL A 264 20.49 -23.64 -34.03
C VAL A 264 20.02 -25.07 -34.27
#